data_AF-N6X4E6-F1
#
_entry.id   AF-N6X4E6-F1
#
_cell.length_a   1.000
_cell.length_b   1.000
_cell.length_c   1.000
_cell.angle_alpha   90.00
_cell.angle_beta   90.00
_cell.angle_gamma   90.00
#
_symmetry.space_group_name_H-M   'P 1'
#
loop_
_entity.id
_entity.type
_entity.pdbx_description
1 polymer ?
#
loop_
_entity_poly.entity_id
_entity_poly.type
_entity_poly.pdbx_seq_one_letter_code
_entity_poly.pdbx_strand_id
1 'polypeptide(L)'
;MISFSATPTSGTISVCGVTISTSGVLNAASADAAANALATNINATTTTVATGVSAGVPQLRNMVFARGPSGGAPSGTCQIMMRVGATSLNHATNPLCLIATTFNNVTSNAASHQFSGGVGGCWGWVWNLETALGVASSIIPTAYGVIGSSRPIGGTVADGDVVHIRAGKLVAFTESTSREFHTMYQCGTPQNPVEFRVDDGTVWTADAGQNLVFEFNYGGGLTTAFNLVHAIHQNSQVIFSGAKYANGTRNWRWIGNSNSPSNYMCSLRWLPTPALFKNLHIEDAGTATNNGALRLMQAGVTLPASKCAVFEDCFVGLARNRTIQFRQANYRGKVRFIGCHIDMKLAVAPADVVIEMTSGQANIVEIIGTKFTGFVSGSTLFSPNGRTLFYILNSELGNITKLGASAMGRDLLASEEFVWVNQVVNSAQKGYFFYEDNLGQASWDPNSNQPVLNALLIDGVTKTSLRANTTSVSSLLSRTSAFRLPPIVKVNTLGDTPIQYALEFLADKTLPAPTGSTIWVECLYVDSTGAHRTESTFGGAIAASGVSWYPEDVSGSPFFGALTYNKHRISASTSAPVKAGTEVTFVVSVCQPSSNAAQFYFFDPSPSMGAA
;
A
#
# COMPACT_ATOMS: atom_id res chain seq x y z
N MET A 1 43.02 -17.46 2.02
CA MET A 1 43.47 -18.11 3.28
C MET A 1 44.97 -18.03 3.31
N ILE A 2 45.57 -17.67 4.45
CA ILE A 2 47.02 -17.72 4.68
C ILE A 2 47.27 -18.89 5.63
N SER A 3 48.14 -19.82 5.22
CA SER A 3 48.39 -21.06 5.97
C SER A 3 49.86 -21.15 6.35
N PHE A 4 50.17 -21.03 7.63
CA PHE A 4 51.52 -21.09 8.16
C PHE A 4 51.96 -22.55 8.31
N SER A 5 53.07 -22.94 7.67
CA SER A 5 53.72 -24.24 7.88
C SER A 5 54.60 -24.25 9.13
N ALA A 6 55.07 -23.09 9.57
CA ALA A 6 55.76 -22.84 10.83
C ALA A 6 55.64 -21.36 11.21
N THR A 7 56.14 -20.96 12.37
CA THR A 7 56.18 -19.55 12.75
C THR A 7 57.01 -18.74 11.72
N PRO A 8 56.47 -17.63 11.17
CA PRO A 8 57.22 -16.76 10.28
C PRO A 8 58.26 -15.96 11.07
N THR A 9 59.44 -15.75 10.50
CA THR A 9 60.52 -14.93 11.09
C THR A 9 60.77 -13.64 10.31
N SER A 10 60.28 -13.55 9.07
CA SER A 10 60.34 -12.36 8.23
C SER A 10 59.15 -12.27 7.28
N GLY A 11 59.03 -11.12 6.60
CA GLY A 11 58.01 -10.87 5.58
C GLY A 11 56.89 -9.95 6.04
N THR A 12 55.98 -9.67 5.12
CA THR A 12 54.88 -8.72 5.26
C THR A 12 53.61 -9.28 4.62
N ILE A 13 52.48 -8.63 4.90
CA ILE A 13 51.23 -8.87 4.19
C ILE A 13 50.52 -7.55 3.93
N SER A 14 49.94 -7.42 2.75
CA SER A 14 49.00 -6.37 2.41
C SER A 14 47.66 -6.98 2.01
N VAL A 15 46.57 -6.29 2.38
CA VAL A 15 45.20 -6.66 2.05
C VAL A 15 44.54 -5.43 1.46
N CYS A 16 44.02 -5.55 0.24
CA CYS A 16 43.40 -4.44 -0.50
C CYS A 16 44.31 -3.18 -0.58
N GLY A 17 45.62 -3.38 -0.80
CA GLY A 17 46.61 -2.30 -0.86
C GLY A 17 47.05 -1.73 0.50
N VAL A 18 46.48 -2.21 1.61
CA VAL A 18 46.83 -1.76 2.96
C VAL A 18 47.83 -2.73 3.59
N THR A 19 49.00 -2.23 3.98
CA THR A 19 50.00 -3.01 4.73
C THR A 19 49.52 -3.28 6.16
N ILE A 20 49.58 -4.53 6.59
CA ILE A 20 49.14 -4.96 7.92
C ILE A 20 50.32 -4.98 8.89
N SER A 21 50.08 -4.60 10.14
CA SER A 21 51.04 -4.79 11.22
C SER A 21 51.42 -6.26 11.36
N THR A 22 52.71 -6.54 11.51
CA THR A 22 53.26 -7.88 11.75
C THR A 22 53.56 -8.13 13.23
N SER A 23 53.18 -7.18 14.11
CA SER A 23 53.34 -7.32 15.56
C SER A 23 52.65 -8.58 16.08
N GLY A 24 53.37 -9.40 16.85
CA GLY A 24 52.89 -10.68 17.35
C GLY A 24 52.74 -11.79 16.30
N VAL A 25 52.95 -11.49 15.01
CA VAL A 25 52.94 -12.48 13.92
C VAL A 25 54.34 -13.08 13.76
N LEU A 26 55.35 -12.21 13.61
CA LEU A 26 56.74 -12.65 13.49
C LEU A 26 57.26 -13.18 14.83
N ASN A 27 57.95 -14.31 14.79
CA ASN A 27 58.51 -15.00 15.96
C ASN A 27 57.47 -15.34 17.04
N ALA A 28 56.20 -15.53 16.64
CA ALA A 28 55.16 -16.00 17.54
C ALA A 28 55.48 -17.38 18.14
N ALA A 29 54.92 -17.69 19.31
CA ALA A 29 55.18 -18.95 20.00
C ALA A 29 54.76 -20.21 19.19
N SER A 30 53.85 -20.08 18.23
CA SER A 30 53.42 -21.14 17.33
C SER A 30 52.80 -20.58 16.05
N ALA A 31 52.58 -21.45 15.05
CA ALA A 31 51.83 -21.11 13.84
C ALA A 31 50.40 -20.64 14.16
N ASP A 32 49.74 -21.25 15.16
CA ASP A 32 48.42 -20.82 15.62
C ASP A 32 48.46 -19.42 16.25
N ALA A 33 49.48 -19.13 17.06
CA ALA A 33 49.67 -17.81 17.65
C ALA A 33 49.92 -16.74 16.57
N ALA A 34 50.74 -17.05 15.57
CA ALA A 34 50.98 -16.17 14.42
C ALA A 34 49.68 -15.89 13.63
N ALA A 35 48.89 -16.94 13.37
CA ALA A 35 47.62 -16.81 12.66
C ALA A 35 46.57 -15.98 13.45
N ASN A 36 46.49 -16.18 14.76
CA ASN A 36 45.61 -15.39 15.64
C ASN A 36 46.04 -13.92 15.73
N ALA A 37 47.34 -13.65 15.86
CA ALA A 37 47.87 -12.29 15.86
C ALA A 37 47.61 -11.59 14.52
N LEU A 38 47.79 -12.29 13.40
CA LEU A 38 47.51 -11.72 12.08
C LEU A 38 46.02 -11.37 11.94
N ALA A 39 45.12 -12.27 12.35
CA ALA A 39 43.69 -12.00 12.32
C ALA A 39 43.31 -10.78 13.18
N THR A 40 43.90 -10.66 14.36
CA THR A 40 43.72 -9.50 15.25
C THR A 40 44.18 -8.20 14.58
N ASN A 41 45.37 -8.21 13.98
CA ASN A 41 45.94 -7.05 13.31
C ASN A 41 45.09 -6.60 12.11
N ILE A 42 44.58 -7.53 11.29
CA ILE A 42 43.67 -7.22 10.17
C ILE A 42 42.39 -6.56 10.69
N ASN A 43 41.73 -7.16 11.69
CA ASN A 43 40.47 -6.64 12.24
C ASN A 43 40.64 -5.28 12.96
N ALA A 44 41.83 -4.98 13.44
CA ALA A 44 42.14 -3.70 14.09
C ALA A 44 42.52 -2.59 13.09
N THR A 45 42.79 -2.90 11.82
CA THR A 45 43.37 -1.95 10.87
C THR A 45 42.37 -0.87 10.45
N THR A 46 42.67 0.38 10.81
CA THR A 46 41.87 1.58 10.54
C THR A 46 42.28 2.32 9.26
N THR A 47 43.36 1.90 8.60
CA THR A 47 43.84 2.49 7.35
C THR A 47 42.78 2.36 6.26
N THR A 48 42.60 3.43 5.50
CA THR A 48 41.63 3.52 4.40
C THR A 48 42.03 2.67 3.19
N VAL A 49 41.04 2.07 2.55
CA VAL A 49 41.17 1.24 1.35
C VAL A 49 40.65 2.01 0.13
N ALA A 50 41.45 2.08 -0.93
CA ALA A 50 41.15 2.86 -2.12
C ALA A 50 40.52 2.03 -3.26
N THR A 51 39.62 1.09 -2.97
CA THR A 51 39.08 0.15 -3.97
C THR A 51 38.13 0.76 -4.99
N GLY A 52 37.68 2.01 -4.79
CA GLY A 52 36.83 2.76 -5.75
C GLY A 52 35.37 2.29 -5.86
N VAL A 53 34.97 1.26 -5.11
CA VAL A 53 33.64 0.64 -5.22
C VAL A 53 32.54 1.31 -4.37
N SER A 54 32.90 2.00 -3.29
CA SER A 54 31.96 2.69 -2.39
C SER A 54 31.89 4.19 -2.71
N ALA A 55 30.84 4.89 -2.27
CA ALA A 55 30.77 6.35 -2.35
C ALA A 55 31.67 7.05 -1.31
N GLY A 56 32.16 6.31 -0.30
CA GLY A 56 33.17 6.76 0.66
C GLY A 56 34.46 5.95 0.57
N VAL A 57 35.47 6.33 1.36
CA VAL A 57 36.73 5.57 1.48
C VAL A 57 36.68 4.72 2.76
N PRO A 58 36.32 3.43 2.68
CA PRO A 58 36.19 2.58 3.87
C PRO A 58 37.55 2.27 4.49
N GLN A 59 37.59 2.00 5.79
CA GLN A 59 38.76 1.42 6.47
C GLN A 59 38.89 -0.06 6.11
N LEU A 60 40.08 -0.66 6.22
CA LEU A 60 40.27 -2.07 5.90
C LEU A 60 39.36 -2.99 6.72
N ARG A 61 39.29 -2.78 8.04
CA ARG A 61 38.38 -3.51 8.95
C ARG A 61 36.90 -3.40 8.56
N ASN A 62 36.55 -2.44 7.71
CA ASN A 62 35.20 -2.29 7.19
C ASN A 62 34.91 -3.22 6.01
N MET A 63 35.91 -3.54 5.21
CA MET A 63 35.74 -4.37 4.01
C MET A 63 36.00 -5.85 4.29
N VAL A 64 36.91 -6.15 5.21
CA VAL A 64 37.34 -7.52 5.52
C VAL A 64 37.09 -7.90 6.98
N PHE A 65 36.97 -9.19 7.20
CA PHE A 65 37.02 -9.84 8.50
C PHE A 65 38.04 -10.97 8.44
N ALA A 66 38.86 -11.09 9.48
CA ALA A 66 39.82 -12.18 9.61
C ALA A 66 39.57 -13.00 10.87
N ARG A 67 39.84 -14.30 10.81
CA ARG A 67 39.86 -15.18 11.99
C ARG A 67 41.06 -16.12 11.94
N GLY A 68 41.68 -16.33 13.10
CA GLY A 68 42.67 -17.38 13.33
C GLY A 68 42.05 -18.60 14.01
N PRO A 69 42.85 -19.59 14.45
CA PRO A 69 42.36 -20.81 15.06
C PRO A 69 41.47 -20.59 16.30
N SER A 70 41.79 -19.59 17.13
CA SER A 70 40.97 -19.23 18.30
C SER A 70 39.58 -18.70 17.93
N GLY A 71 39.42 -18.18 16.71
CA GLY A 71 38.15 -17.71 16.15
C GLY A 71 37.48 -18.73 15.22
N GLY A 72 37.92 -20.00 15.22
CA GLY A 72 37.32 -21.09 14.45
C GLY A 72 37.88 -21.27 13.03
N ALA A 73 39.05 -20.71 12.71
CA ALA A 73 39.79 -21.13 11.52
C ALA A 73 40.44 -22.51 11.75
N PRO A 74 40.76 -23.28 10.69
CA PRO A 74 41.64 -24.45 10.82
C PRO A 74 43.00 -24.10 11.46
N SER A 75 43.61 -25.07 12.15
CA SER A 75 44.94 -24.89 12.77
C SER A 75 45.99 -24.41 11.76
N GLY A 76 46.84 -23.49 12.20
CA GLY A 76 47.89 -22.85 11.42
C GLY A 76 47.38 -21.83 10.39
N THR A 77 46.07 -21.56 10.33
CA THR A 77 45.51 -20.73 9.26
C THR A 77 44.87 -19.43 9.74
N CYS A 78 45.08 -18.36 8.97
CA CYS A 78 44.31 -17.14 9.03
C CYS A 78 43.36 -17.10 7.82
N GLN A 79 42.05 -17.12 8.08
CA GLN A 79 41.04 -16.95 7.05
C GLN A 79 40.65 -15.48 6.96
N ILE A 80 40.90 -14.88 5.79
CA ILE A 80 40.51 -13.51 5.46
C ILE A 80 39.30 -13.60 4.54
N MET A 81 38.23 -12.91 4.92
CA MET A 81 36.93 -12.94 4.26
C MET A 81 36.49 -11.51 3.97
N MET A 82 35.83 -11.29 2.83
CA MET A 82 35.14 -10.04 2.59
C MET A 82 33.86 -10.00 3.43
N ARG A 83 33.55 -8.84 4.00
CA ARG A 83 32.26 -8.59 4.67
C ARG A 83 31.12 -8.39 3.66
N VAL A 84 31.47 -8.08 2.41
CA VAL A 84 30.54 -7.93 1.28
C VAL A 84 31.09 -8.68 0.07
N GLY A 85 30.33 -9.62 -0.47
CA GLY A 85 30.68 -10.35 -1.68
C GLY A 85 30.21 -9.61 -2.93
N ALA A 86 31.14 -9.15 -3.77
CA ALA A 86 30.83 -8.55 -5.06
C ALA A 86 31.94 -8.87 -6.06
N THR A 87 31.60 -9.07 -7.34
CA THR A 87 32.59 -9.31 -8.40
C THR A 87 33.57 -8.14 -8.54
N SER A 88 33.08 -6.91 -8.31
CA SER A 88 33.88 -5.68 -8.28
C SER A 88 34.95 -5.66 -7.16
N LEU A 89 34.88 -6.59 -6.21
CA LEU A 89 35.81 -6.74 -5.10
C LEU A 89 36.77 -7.95 -5.28
N ASN A 90 36.66 -8.65 -6.41
CA ASN A 90 37.60 -9.71 -6.76
C ASN A 90 38.85 -9.10 -7.40
N HIS A 91 40.04 -9.58 -7.02
CA HIS A 91 41.30 -9.11 -7.61
C HIS A 91 41.31 -9.21 -9.14
N ALA A 92 40.72 -10.28 -9.69
CA ALA A 92 40.58 -10.47 -11.14
C ALA A 92 39.86 -9.31 -11.86
N THR A 93 38.96 -8.60 -11.18
CA THR A 93 38.20 -7.47 -11.73
C THR A 93 38.69 -6.13 -11.16
N ASN A 94 39.29 -6.14 -9.98
CA ASN A 94 39.78 -4.96 -9.28
C ASN A 94 41.16 -5.24 -8.68
N PRO A 95 42.25 -4.87 -9.37
CA PRO A 95 43.62 -5.09 -8.90
C PRO A 95 43.90 -4.54 -7.50
N LEU A 96 43.17 -3.50 -7.06
CA LEU A 96 43.29 -2.88 -5.74
C LEU A 96 42.79 -3.78 -4.61
N CYS A 97 42.09 -4.88 -4.92
CA CYS A 97 41.64 -5.88 -3.94
C CYS A 97 42.64 -7.04 -3.74
N LEU A 98 43.90 -6.88 -4.16
CA LEU A 98 44.95 -7.88 -4.00
C LEU A 98 45.23 -8.18 -2.51
N ILE A 99 45.42 -9.46 -2.20
CA ILE A 99 46.10 -9.90 -0.97
C ILE A 99 47.49 -10.39 -1.36
N ALA A 100 48.53 -9.70 -0.92
CA ALA A 100 49.92 -10.06 -1.19
C ALA A 100 50.64 -10.38 0.12
N THR A 101 51.35 -11.50 0.18
CA THR A 101 52.13 -11.92 1.35
C THR A 101 53.54 -12.28 0.93
N THR A 102 54.51 -11.92 1.78
CA THR A 102 55.93 -12.30 1.65
C THR A 102 56.44 -13.02 2.90
N PHE A 103 55.54 -13.39 3.82
CA PHE A 103 55.90 -14.20 4.98
C PHE A 103 56.62 -15.48 4.56
N ASN A 104 57.75 -15.76 5.20
CA ASN A 104 58.34 -17.09 5.13
C ASN A 104 57.48 -18.10 5.92
N ASN A 105 57.70 -19.39 5.67
CA ASN A 105 56.97 -20.48 6.35
C ASN A 105 55.43 -20.43 6.15
N VAL A 106 55.00 -20.09 4.92
CA VAL A 106 53.59 -20.17 4.49
C VAL A 106 53.49 -21.22 3.37
N THR A 107 52.50 -22.10 3.41
CA THR A 107 52.34 -23.19 2.42
C THR A 107 51.85 -22.71 1.06
N SER A 108 51.29 -21.50 1.00
CA SER A 108 50.82 -20.87 -0.24
C SER A 108 51.79 -19.78 -0.70
N ASN A 109 52.84 -20.16 -1.42
CA ASN A 109 53.83 -19.22 -1.99
C ASN A 109 53.30 -18.42 -3.21
N ALA A 110 51.99 -18.35 -3.42
CA ALA A 110 51.43 -17.49 -4.45
C ALA A 110 51.63 -16.04 -4.03
N ALA A 111 52.41 -15.27 -4.80
CA ALA A 111 52.63 -13.84 -4.54
C ALA A 111 51.32 -13.03 -4.54
N SER A 112 50.26 -13.58 -5.14
CA SER A 112 48.93 -12.98 -5.24
C SER A 112 47.85 -13.97 -4.80
N HIS A 113 47.05 -13.57 -3.82
CA HIS A 113 45.82 -14.24 -3.44
C HIS A 113 44.61 -13.38 -3.79
N GLN A 114 43.49 -14.03 -4.07
CA GLN A 114 42.19 -13.38 -4.28
C GLN A 114 41.12 -14.04 -3.39
N PHE A 115 40.04 -13.30 -3.15
CA PHE A 115 38.86 -13.87 -2.52
C PHE A 115 38.21 -14.90 -3.46
N SER A 116 37.88 -16.08 -2.92
CA SER A 116 37.19 -17.15 -3.65
C SER A 116 35.67 -16.91 -3.61
N GLY A 117 35.00 -17.02 -4.75
CA GLY A 117 33.58 -16.69 -4.91
C GLY A 117 33.37 -15.33 -5.56
N GLY A 118 32.12 -14.97 -5.89
CA GLY A 118 31.79 -13.64 -6.42
C GLY A 118 31.22 -13.60 -7.84
N VAL A 119 30.44 -14.60 -8.26
CA VAL A 119 29.47 -14.40 -9.36
C VAL A 119 28.15 -14.03 -8.66
N GLY A 120 27.88 -12.73 -8.48
CA GLY A 120 26.69 -12.23 -7.75
C GLY A 120 26.73 -12.44 -6.23
N GLY A 121 27.84 -12.07 -5.57
CA GLY A 121 28.09 -12.39 -4.16
C GLY A 121 27.05 -11.89 -3.14
N CYS A 122 27.10 -12.46 -1.94
CA CYS A 122 26.19 -12.08 -0.86
C CYS A 122 26.54 -10.67 -0.34
N TRP A 123 25.54 -9.80 -0.23
CA TRP A 123 25.66 -8.47 0.35
C TRP A 123 26.03 -8.46 1.85
N GLY A 124 26.12 -9.64 2.47
CA GLY A 124 26.37 -9.84 3.90
C GLY A 124 25.13 -9.53 4.75
N TRP A 125 24.48 -8.39 4.49
CA TRP A 125 23.39 -7.85 5.30
C TRP A 125 22.40 -7.07 4.44
N VAL A 126 21.10 -7.23 4.75
CA VAL A 126 20.06 -6.44 4.07
C VAL A 126 19.97 -5.03 4.67
N TRP A 127 19.99 -4.97 6.01
CA TRP A 127 20.08 -3.76 6.83
C TRP A 127 21.22 -3.91 7.84
N ASN A 128 21.85 -2.81 8.26
CA ASN A 128 22.84 -2.81 9.34
C ASN A 128 22.49 -1.85 10.46
N LEU A 129 22.62 -2.36 11.68
CA LEU A 129 22.66 -1.60 12.92
C LEU A 129 24.14 -1.40 13.31
N GLU A 130 24.49 -0.24 13.86
CA GLU A 130 25.87 0.11 14.23
C GLU A 130 26.53 -0.95 15.14
N THR A 131 25.74 -1.57 16.02
CA THR A 131 26.18 -2.60 16.96
C THR A 131 26.40 -3.98 16.34
N ALA A 132 25.79 -4.28 15.19
CA ALA A 132 25.75 -5.65 14.65
C ALA A 132 27.08 -6.13 14.06
N LEU A 133 27.98 -5.23 13.67
CA LEU A 133 29.22 -5.58 12.97
C LEU A 133 30.44 -5.73 13.89
N GLY A 134 30.34 -5.34 15.15
CA GLY A 134 31.46 -5.37 16.12
C GLY A 134 32.65 -4.49 15.72
N VAL A 135 32.44 -3.53 14.81
CA VAL A 135 33.44 -2.56 14.35
C VAL A 135 32.87 -1.18 14.61
N ALA A 136 33.61 -0.29 15.27
CA ALA A 136 33.18 1.10 15.43
C ALA A 136 33.57 1.92 14.19
N SER A 137 32.61 2.25 13.32
CA SER A 137 32.85 3.03 12.10
C SER A 137 31.60 3.81 11.69
N SER A 138 31.77 5.09 11.38
CA SER A 138 30.69 5.98 10.94
C SER A 138 30.09 5.60 9.58
N ILE A 139 30.74 4.71 8.81
CA ILE A 139 30.27 4.22 7.51
C ILE A 139 29.25 3.07 7.67
N ILE A 140 29.21 2.41 8.83
CA ILE A 140 28.34 1.26 9.10
C ILE A 140 26.86 1.55 8.89
N PRO A 141 26.28 2.58 9.55
CA PRO A 141 24.84 2.83 9.45
C PRO A 141 24.38 3.21 8.04
N THR A 142 25.29 3.59 7.13
CA THR A 142 24.91 4.16 5.82
C THR A 142 25.28 3.30 4.61
N ALA A 143 26.26 2.38 4.69
CA ALA A 143 26.85 1.76 3.49
C ALA A 143 27.08 0.24 3.53
N TYR A 144 26.87 -0.47 4.64
CA TYR A 144 27.15 -1.91 4.70
C TYR A 144 26.00 -2.81 4.25
N GLY A 145 24.76 -2.30 4.27
CA GLY A 145 23.59 -3.03 3.83
C GLY A 145 23.28 -2.74 2.37
N VAL A 146 22.55 -3.64 1.71
CA VAL A 146 21.96 -3.35 0.39
C VAL A 146 20.92 -2.22 0.48
N ILE A 147 20.29 -2.05 1.65
CA ILE A 147 19.48 -0.91 2.01
C ILE A 147 20.28 -0.02 2.96
N GLY A 148 20.67 1.16 2.48
CA GLY A 148 21.48 2.13 3.20
C GLY A 148 21.40 3.52 2.56
N SER A 149 21.54 4.56 3.38
CA SER A 149 21.33 5.96 2.95
C SER A 149 22.38 6.50 1.98
N SER A 150 23.44 5.74 1.74
CA SER A 150 24.52 6.03 0.79
C SER A 150 24.79 4.82 -0.08
N ARG A 151 25.59 4.98 -1.15
CA ARG A 151 25.94 3.86 -2.03
C ARG A 151 26.60 2.74 -1.22
N PRO A 152 26.04 1.52 -1.24
CA PRO A 152 26.59 0.39 -0.50
C PRO A 152 28.05 0.05 -0.89
N ILE A 153 28.83 -0.53 0.04
CA ILE A 153 30.25 -0.90 -0.18
C ILE A 153 30.40 -1.93 -1.31
N GLY A 154 29.43 -2.84 -1.45
CA GLY A 154 29.39 -3.82 -2.53
C GLY A 154 29.02 -3.27 -3.91
N GLY A 155 28.73 -1.97 -4.04
CA GLY A 155 28.25 -1.33 -5.27
C GLY A 155 26.76 -0.99 -5.24
N THR A 156 26.07 -1.17 -6.35
CA THR A 156 24.61 -1.01 -6.44
C THR A 156 23.99 -2.27 -7.01
N VAL A 157 22.75 -2.57 -6.61
CA VAL A 157 21.96 -3.62 -7.25
C VAL A 157 21.62 -3.18 -8.67
N ALA A 158 21.79 -4.06 -9.66
CA ALA A 158 21.50 -3.71 -11.05
C ALA A 158 19.99 -3.71 -11.30
N ASP A 159 19.54 -2.95 -12.30
CA ASP A 159 18.12 -2.88 -12.64
C ASP A 159 17.61 -4.26 -13.09
N GLY A 160 16.49 -4.72 -12.51
CA GLY A 160 15.91 -6.03 -12.79
C GLY A 160 16.42 -7.18 -11.90
N ASP A 161 17.41 -6.93 -11.04
CA ASP A 161 17.92 -7.96 -10.13
C ASP A 161 16.88 -8.35 -9.05
N VAL A 162 17.03 -9.57 -8.54
CA VAL A 162 16.32 -10.07 -7.35
C VAL A 162 17.32 -10.22 -6.19
N VAL A 163 17.09 -9.48 -5.12
CA VAL A 163 17.82 -9.59 -3.86
C VAL A 163 17.09 -10.59 -2.96
N HIS A 164 17.66 -11.79 -2.84
CA HIS A 164 17.16 -12.80 -1.91
C HIS A 164 17.61 -12.50 -0.48
N ILE A 165 16.63 -12.41 0.43
CA ILE A 165 16.81 -12.13 1.85
C ILE A 165 16.60 -13.44 2.61
N ARG A 166 17.65 -13.95 3.24
CA ARG A 166 17.55 -15.15 4.08
C ARG A 166 16.62 -14.88 5.27
N ALA A 167 15.61 -15.73 5.45
CA ALA A 167 14.61 -15.59 6.51
C ALA A 167 15.10 -16.16 7.86
N GLY A 168 14.20 -16.24 8.86
CA GLY A 168 14.53 -16.72 10.21
C GLY A 168 15.39 -15.73 11.01
N LYS A 169 15.22 -14.43 10.75
CA LYS A 169 15.96 -13.35 11.42
C LYS A 169 15.00 -12.31 11.96
N LEU A 170 15.22 -11.92 13.21
CA LEU A 170 14.59 -10.78 13.85
C LEU A 170 15.55 -9.61 13.83
N VAL A 171 15.16 -8.49 13.22
CA VAL A 171 15.82 -7.20 13.33
C VAL A 171 15.04 -6.39 14.36
N ALA A 172 15.51 -6.42 15.61
CA ALA A 172 14.92 -5.68 16.71
C ALA A 172 15.61 -4.33 16.88
N PHE A 173 14.83 -3.26 16.90
CA PHE A 173 15.29 -1.91 17.17
C PHE A 173 14.89 -1.56 18.60
N THR A 174 15.87 -1.63 19.49
CA THR A 174 15.72 -1.32 20.91
C THR A 174 16.30 0.08 21.14
N GLU A 175 15.43 1.02 21.49
CA GLU A 175 15.80 2.29 22.13
C GLU A 175 16.79 3.22 21.39
N SER A 176 16.59 3.53 20.11
CA SER A 176 17.30 4.70 19.54
C SER A 176 16.59 6.00 19.91
N THR A 177 17.35 6.93 20.49
CA THR A 177 16.93 8.32 20.77
C THR A 177 16.75 9.16 19.50
N SER A 178 16.85 8.57 18.32
CA SER A 178 16.81 9.23 17.02
C SER A 178 15.90 8.48 16.04
N ARG A 179 15.22 9.23 15.17
CA ARG A 179 14.46 8.65 14.05
C ARG A 179 15.45 7.97 13.10
N GLU A 180 15.38 6.66 12.98
CA GLU A 180 16.15 5.97 11.94
C GLU A 180 15.44 6.11 10.58
N PHE A 181 16.03 6.95 9.72
CA PHE A 181 15.67 7.03 8.32
C PHE A 181 16.53 6.05 7.53
N HIS A 182 15.92 4.96 7.10
CA HIS A 182 16.57 3.96 6.27
C HIS A 182 16.28 4.30 4.81
N THR A 183 17.15 5.12 4.22
CA THR A 183 17.03 5.48 2.81
C THR A 183 17.62 4.36 1.94
N MET A 184 17.02 4.05 0.79
CA MET A 184 17.59 3.14 -0.21
C MET A 184 18.28 3.95 -1.30
N TYR A 185 19.54 3.62 -1.60
CA TYR A 185 20.22 4.12 -2.79
C TYR A 185 19.48 3.70 -4.08
N GLN A 186 19.67 4.45 -5.16
CA GLN A 186 19.03 4.22 -6.46
C GLN A 186 19.08 2.74 -6.87
N CYS A 187 17.92 2.13 -7.11
CA CYS A 187 17.81 0.77 -7.61
C CYS A 187 16.53 0.55 -8.45
N GLY A 188 16.67 -0.19 -9.54
CA GLY A 188 15.59 -0.54 -10.45
C GLY A 188 15.13 0.60 -11.35
N THR A 189 14.31 0.25 -12.33
CA THR A 189 13.57 1.17 -13.20
C THR A 189 12.12 0.68 -13.36
N PRO A 190 11.17 1.50 -13.88
CA PRO A 190 9.83 1.03 -14.13
C PRO A 190 9.74 -0.18 -15.08
N GLN A 191 10.68 -0.27 -16.03
CA GLN A 191 10.79 -1.40 -16.96
C GLN A 191 11.46 -2.61 -16.31
N ASN A 192 12.47 -2.38 -15.46
CA ASN A 192 13.25 -3.43 -14.79
C ASN A 192 13.32 -3.12 -13.29
N PRO A 193 12.26 -3.37 -12.52
CA PRO A 193 12.26 -3.09 -11.08
C PRO A 193 13.19 -4.05 -10.35
N VAL A 194 13.81 -3.59 -9.27
CA VAL A 194 14.56 -4.48 -8.37
C VAL A 194 13.58 -5.11 -7.37
N GLU A 195 13.66 -6.43 -7.20
CA GLU A 195 12.85 -7.15 -6.23
C GLU A 195 13.68 -7.54 -5.02
N PHE A 196 13.29 -7.07 -3.84
CA PHE A 196 13.74 -7.62 -2.58
C PHE A 196 12.76 -8.73 -2.21
N ARG A 197 13.25 -9.96 -2.02
CA ARG A 197 12.42 -11.14 -1.75
C ARG A 197 12.88 -11.86 -0.50
N VAL A 198 12.02 -12.00 0.51
CA VAL A 198 12.31 -12.87 1.65
C VAL A 198 12.17 -14.32 1.22
N ASP A 199 13.24 -15.09 1.40
CA ASP A 199 13.31 -16.50 1.05
C ASP A 199 12.26 -17.31 1.81
N ASP A 200 11.67 -18.26 1.10
CA ASP A 200 10.67 -19.20 1.60
C ASP A 200 11.26 -20.60 1.80
N GLY A 201 12.59 -20.71 1.80
CA GLY A 201 13.35 -21.95 1.94
C GLY A 201 13.72 -22.57 0.60
N THR A 202 13.55 -21.84 -0.51
CA THR A 202 13.91 -22.32 -1.85
C THR A 202 15.36 -21.98 -2.23
N VAL A 203 15.87 -20.83 -1.78
CA VAL A 203 17.27 -20.44 -1.99
C VAL A 203 18.18 -21.06 -0.95
N TRP A 204 17.81 -20.97 0.33
CA TRP A 204 18.53 -21.62 1.42
C TRP A 204 17.75 -22.85 1.90
N THR A 205 17.82 -23.94 1.12
CA THR A 205 17.08 -25.18 1.38
C THR A 205 17.36 -25.82 2.73
N ALA A 206 18.54 -25.58 3.31
CA ALA A 206 18.87 -26.01 4.66
C ALA A 206 17.99 -25.37 5.76
N ASP A 207 17.34 -24.23 5.46
CA ASP A 207 16.46 -23.52 6.39
C ASP A 207 14.98 -23.88 6.17
N ALA A 208 14.66 -24.69 5.16
CA ALA A 208 13.29 -25.07 4.84
C ALA A 208 12.56 -25.63 6.08
N GLY A 209 11.36 -25.09 6.36
CA GLY A 209 10.56 -25.49 7.51
C GLY A 209 10.96 -24.87 8.86
N GLN A 210 12.06 -24.11 8.95
CA GLN A 210 12.45 -23.41 10.18
C GLN A 210 11.87 -21.99 10.20
N ASN A 211 10.69 -21.81 10.82
CA ASN A 211 9.97 -20.53 11.03
C ASN A 211 10.61 -19.33 10.30
N LEU A 212 10.43 -19.32 8.98
CA LEU A 212 11.18 -18.49 8.05
C LEU A 212 10.61 -17.07 8.09
N VAL A 213 10.81 -16.35 9.18
CA VAL A 213 10.30 -14.99 9.31
C VAL A 213 11.48 -14.02 9.34
N PHE A 214 11.44 -13.06 8.42
CA PHE A 214 12.22 -11.83 8.47
C PHE A 214 11.35 -10.74 9.09
N GLU A 215 11.58 -10.44 10.36
CA GLU A 215 10.76 -9.51 11.15
C GLU A 215 11.54 -8.24 11.50
N PHE A 216 10.91 -7.09 11.29
CA PHE A 216 11.30 -5.82 11.89
C PHE A 216 10.41 -5.57 13.09
N ASN A 217 11.02 -5.41 14.25
CA ASN A 217 10.31 -5.17 15.49
C ASN A 217 10.83 -3.90 16.16
N TYR A 218 9.96 -2.89 16.27
CA TYR A 218 10.31 -1.53 16.70
C TYR A 218 9.67 -1.16 18.05
N GLY A 219 10.42 -1.36 19.14
CA GLY A 219 9.99 -1.12 20.52
C GLY A 219 10.72 0.05 21.17
N GLY A 220 10.24 1.27 20.92
CA GLY A 220 10.83 2.51 21.47
C GLY A 220 9.81 3.39 22.21
N GLY A 221 10.28 4.14 23.21
CA GLY A 221 9.46 5.00 24.08
C GLY A 221 9.19 6.43 23.60
N LEU A 222 9.76 6.85 22.45
CA LEU A 222 9.58 8.20 21.88
C LEU A 222 9.13 8.13 20.42
N THR A 223 8.99 9.30 19.79
CA THR A 223 8.30 9.61 18.52
C THR A 223 8.99 9.04 17.26
N THR A 224 9.29 7.75 17.28
CA THR A 224 10.08 7.05 16.28
C THR A 224 9.19 6.19 15.40
N ALA A 225 9.19 6.50 14.11
CA ALA A 225 8.56 5.67 13.09
C ALA A 225 9.65 4.98 12.27
N PHE A 226 9.50 3.69 11.98
CA PHE A 226 10.30 3.07 10.91
C PHE A 226 9.99 3.79 9.62
N ASN A 227 10.97 4.43 9.01
CA ASN A 227 10.85 5.03 7.68
C ASN A 227 11.76 4.25 6.74
N LEU A 228 11.21 3.33 5.96
CA LEU A 228 11.82 3.00 4.68
C LEU A 228 11.67 4.24 3.80
N VAL A 229 12.74 4.73 3.18
CA VAL A 229 12.71 5.90 2.31
C VAL A 229 13.38 5.51 1.01
N HIS A 230 12.63 5.31 -0.07
CA HIS A 230 13.28 5.18 -1.37
C HIS A 230 13.89 6.55 -1.77
N ALA A 231 15.16 6.63 -2.16
CA ALA A 231 15.81 7.90 -2.48
C ALA A 231 15.18 8.66 -3.67
N ILE A 232 15.60 9.91 -3.81
CA ILE A 232 15.06 11.05 -4.59
C ILE A 232 15.04 10.84 -6.12
N HIS A 233 15.33 9.64 -6.62
CA HIS A 233 15.46 9.37 -8.05
C HIS A 233 14.12 9.05 -8.69
N GLN A 234 13.64 9.93 -9.57
CA GLN A 234 12.32 9.88 -10.21
C GLN A 234 12.04 8.61 -11.06
N ASN A 235 13.08 7.82 -11.35
CA ASN A 235 13.03 6.66 -12.22
C ASN A 235 13.36 5.34 -11.53
N SER A 236 13.48 5.28 -10.21
CA SER A 236 13.65 3.99 -9.53
C SER A 236 12.34 3.23 -9.37
N GLN A 237 12.35 1.89 -9.31
CA GLN A 237 11.15 1.12 -8.94
C GLN A 237 11.57 -0.16 -8.22
N VAL A 238 10.89 -0.43 -7.11
CA VAL A 238 11.20 -1.54 -6.21
C VAL A 238 9.97 -2.38 -5.90
N ILE A 239 10.21 -3.66 -5.72
CA ILE A 239 9.23 -4.64 -5.25
C ILE A 239 9.75 -5.20 -3.92
N PHE A 240 8.92 -5.18 -2.88
CA PHE A 240 9.15 -5.91 -1.64
C PHE A 240 8.19 -7.10 -1.62
N SER A 241 8.71 -8.32 -1.67
CA SER A 241 7.92 -9.53 -1.75
C SER A 241 8.25 -10.53 -0.65
N GLY A 242 7.20 -10.98 0.04
CA GLY A 242 7.25 -12.15 0.92
C GLY A 242 6.50 -13.34 0.33
N ALA A 243 6.55 -14.45 1.05
CA ALA A 243 5.66 -15.59 0.90
C ALA A 243 4.52 -15.52 1.91
N LYS A 244 3.31 -15.82 1.44
CA LYS A 244 2.13 -16.08 2.27
C LYS A 244 1.96 -17.59 2.37
N TYR A 245 1.99 -18.12 3.58
CA TYR A 245 1.84 -19.54 3.85
C TYR A 245 0.35 -19.94 3.92
N ALA A 246 0.08 -21.25 3.82
CA ALA A 246 -1.29 -21.78 3.81
C ALA A 246 -2.10 -21.43 5.07
N ASN A 247 -1.44 -21.25 6.21
CA ASN A 247 -2.06 -20.80 7.47
C ASN A 247 -2.31 -19.27 7.52
N GLY A 248 -2.01 -18.54 6.44
CA GLY A 248 -2.18 -17.09 6.32
C GLY A 248 -1.02 -16.27 6.90
N THR A 249 -0.02 -16.88 7.54
CA THR A 249 1.17 -16.14 8.00
C THR A 249 2.06 -15.73 6.83
N ARG A 250 2.90 -14.73 7.05
CA ARG A 250 3.81 -14.17 6.03
C ARG A 250 5.23 -14.13 6.55
N ASN A 251 6.20 -14.41 5.69
CA ASN A 251 7.61 -14.41 6.07
C ASN A 251 8.22 -13.00 6.18
N TRP A 252 7.60 -11.98 5.59
CA TRP A 252 8.06 -10.60 5.73
C TRP A 252 7.14 -9.83 6.66
N ARG A 253 7.64 -9.47 7.84
CA ARG A 253 6.84 -8.81 8.88
C ARG A 253 7.46 -7.49 9.33
N TRP A 254 6.63 -6.46 9.38
CA TRP A 254 6.94 -5.13 9.90
C TRP A 254 6.00 -4.83 11.06
N ILE A 255 6.54 -4.80 12.27
CA ILE A 255 5.78 -4.67 13.50
C ILE A 255 6.30 -3.46 14.27
N GLY A 256 5.44 -2.46 14.44
CA GLY A 256 5.65 -1.39 15.41
C GLY A 256 5.00 -1.76 16.73
N ASN A 257 5.73 -1.76 17.85
CA ASN A 257 5.21 -2.06 19.19
C ASN A 257 5.56 -0.99 20.25
N SER A 258 5.85 0.23 19.82
CA SER A 258 5.91 1.45 20.65
C SER A 258 4.68 1.63 21.58
N ASN A 259 4.92 2.16 22.78
CA ASN A 259 3.85 2.60 23.69
C ASN A 259 3.76 4.14 23.75
N SER A 260 4.33 4.83 22.76
CA SER A 260 4.42 6.29 22.76
C SER A 260 3.02 6.91 22.59
N PRO A 261 2.61 7.83 23.48
CA PRO A 261 1.28 8.45 23.45
C PRO A 261 1.11 9.49 22.32
N SER A 262 2.17 9.81 21.56
CA SER A 262 2.20 11.02 20.73
C SER A 262 2.59 10.84 19.27
N ASN A 263 2.94 9.63 18.76
CA ASN A 263 3.34 9.50 17.34
C ASN A 263 3.19 8.10 16.72
N TYR A 264 3.19 8.11 15.38
CA TYR A 264 3.11 6.98 14.43
C TYR A 264 4.01 5.82 14.81
N MET A 265 3.44 4.62 14.90
CA MET A 265 4.16 3.44 15.34
C MET A 265 4.86 2.68 14.22
N CYS A 266 4.33 2.77 13.00
CA CYS A 266 4.96 2.30 11.78
C CYS A 266 4.68 3.32 10.67
N SER A 267 5.69 3.71 9.88
CA SER A 267 5.54 4.70 8.80
C SER A 267 6.24 4.26 7.52
N LEU A 268 5.56 3.52 6.65
CA LEU A 268 6.14 3.24 5.34
C LEU A 268 6.17 4.53 4.50
N ARG A 269 7.37 5.01 4.16
CA ARG A 269 7.54 6.20 3.32
C ARG A 269 8.08 5.81 1.94
N TRP A 270 7.65 6.48 0.89
CA TRP A 270 8.27 6.36 -0.44
C TRP A 270 8.45 7.76 -1.03
N LEU A 271 9.66 8.04 -1.56
CA LEU A 271 9.94 9.24 -2.36
C LEU A 271 10.00 8.80 -3.83
N PRO A 272 9.90 9.76 -4.76
CA PRO A 272 8.92 9.93 -5.83
C PRO A 272 8.32 8.70 -6.55
N THR A 273 8.84 7.50 -6.37
CA THR A 273 8.58 6.39 -7.28
C THR A 273 7.56 5.38 -6.73
N PRO A 274 6.81 4.71 -7.62
CA PRO A 274 5.96 3.58 -7.25
C PRO A 274 6.76 2.50 -6.52
N ALA A 275 6.16 1.94 -5.48
CA ALA A 275 6.64 0.74 -4.83
C ALA A 275 5.51 -0.30 -4.80
N LEU A 276 5.87 -1.56 -5.01
CA LEU A 276 4.95 -2.70 -4.92
C LEU A 276 5.32 -3.53 -3.69
N PHE A 277 4.34 -3.76 -2.83
CA PHE A 277 4.45 -4.56 -1.61
C PHE A 277 3.58 -5.79 -1.79
N LYS A 278 4.17 -6.99 -1.76
CA LYS A 278 3.52 -8.27 -2.03
C LYS A 278 3.63 -9.21 -0.84
N ASN A 279 2.51 -9.69 -0.32
CA ASN A 279 2.48 -10.66 0.78
C ASN A 279 3.27 -10.20 2.03
N LEU A 280 3.23 -8.90 2.35
CA LEU A 280 3.83 -8.37 3.58
C LEU A 280 2.81 -8.40 4.73
N HIS A 281 3.31 -8.59 5.95
CA HIS A 281 2.58 -8.34 7.18
C HIS A 281 3.05 -7.01 7.75
N ILE A 282 2.15 -6.03 7.81
CA ILE A 282 2.43 -4.70 8.36
C ILE A 282 1.50 -4.53 9.55
N GLU A 283 2.03 -4.28 10.74
CA GLU A 283 1.24 -4.24 11.96
C GLU A 283 1.69 -3.10 12.88
N ASP A 284 0.70 -2.37 13.38
CA ASP A 284 0.80 -1.60 14.61
C ASP A 284 0.28 -2.46 15.76
N ALA A 285 1.20 -3.03 16.54
CA ALA A 285 0.93 -3.91 17.69
C ALA A 285 0.93 -3.15 19.02
N GLY A 286 0.91 -1.81 19.00
CA GLY A 286 0.99 -0.99 20.20
C GLY A 286 -0.23 -1.10 21.11
N THR A 287 -0.01 -1.06 22.42
CA THR A 287 -1.12 -1.14 23.40
C THR A 287 -1.61 0.22 23.88
N ALA A 288 -0.91 1.30 23.53
CA ALA A 288 -1.23 2.65 23.98
C ALA A 288 -2.63 3.10 23.53
N THR A 289 -3.33 3.79 24.44
CA THR A 289 -4.74 4.19 24.35
C THR A 289 -5.02 5.44 23.51
N ASN A 290 -3.98 6.10 23.00
CA ASN A 290 -4.10 7.39 22.29
C ASN A 290 -4.09 7.20 20.76
N ASN A 291 -4.54 8.23 20.02
CA ASN A 291 -4.69 8.34 18.56
C ASN A 291 -3.38 8.14 17.76
N GLY A 292 -2.76 6.97 17.87
CA GLY A 292 -1.71 6.53 16.96
C GLY A 292 -2.30 6.17 15.59
N ALA A 293 -1.45 6.16 14.56
CA ALA A 293 -1.84 5.71 13.24
C ALA A 293 -0.71 4.88 12.62
N LEU A 294 -1.09 3.85 11.85
CA LEU A 294 -0.20 3.27 10.86
C LEU A 294 -0.09 4.26 9.70
N ARG A 295 1.09 4.83 9.49
CA ARG A 295 1.28 5.82 8.44
C ARG A 295 1.78 5.17 7.16
N LEU A 296 1.12 5.48 6.05
CA LEU A 296 1.57 5.15 4.71
C LEU A 296 1.78 6.48 3.96
N MET A 297 3.03 6.89 3.76
CA MET A 297 3.38 8.24 3.33
C MET A 297 4.10 8.27 1.98
N GLN A 298 3.58 9.10 1.07
CA GLN A 298 4.33 9.54 -0.10
C GLN A 298 4.96 10.91 0.19
N ALA A 299 6.27 11.03 0.08
CA ALA A 299 6.98 12.26 0.44
C ALA A 299 7.81 12.83 -0.73
N GLY A 300 7.95 14.16 -0.75
CA GLY A 300 9.21 14.79 -1.16
C GLY A 300 9.36 15.41 -2.55
N VAL A 301 8.46 15.32 -3.53
CA VAL A 301 8.60 16.03 -4.83
C VAL A 301 7.32 15.96 -5.69
N THR A 302 7.17 16.89 -6.65
CA THR A 302 6.09 16.89 -7.65
C THR A 302 6.06 15.58 -8.43
N LEU A 303 4.91 14.92 -8.47
CA LEU A 303 4.71 13.71 -9.25
C LEU A 303 3.58 13.83 -10.26
N PRO A 304 3.73 13.18 -11.43
CA PRO A 304 2.59 12.89 -12.28
C PRO A 304 1.62 11.97 -11.53
N ALA A 305 0.31 12.18 -11.73
CA ALA A 305 -0.77 11.40 -11.11
C ALA A 305 -0.76 9.89 -11.45
N SER A 306 0.14 9.43 -12.33
CA SER A 306 0.27 8.04 -12.77
C SER A 306 1.13 7.15 -11.86
N LYS A 307 1.81 7.70 -10.85
CA LYS A 307 2.70 6.92 -9.96
C LYS A 307 1.94 6.50 -8.68
N CYS A 308 1.87 5.19 -8.42
CA CYS A 308 1.04 4.58 -7.38
C CYS A 308 1.85 3.63 -6.48
N ALA A 309 1.66 3.67 -5.16
CA ALA A 309 2.08 2.55 -4.31
C ALA A 309 1.01 1.46 -4.34
N VAL A 310 1.41 0.20 -4.44
CA VAL A 310 0.49 -0.95 -4.52
C VAL A 310 0.82 -1.93 -3.41
N PHE A 311 -0.20 -2.31 -2.64
CA PHE A 311 -0.17 -3.37 -1.66
C PHE A 311 -1.02 -4.52 -2.20
N GLU A 312 -0.40 -5.68 -2.38
CA GLU A 312 -1.01 -6.87 -2.98
C GLU A 312 -0.90 -8.04 -2.00
N ASP A 313 -2.04 -8.60 -1.63
CA ASP A 313 -2.16 -9.72 -0.67
C ASP A 313 -1.47 -9.45 0.68
N CYS A 314 -1.34 -8.19 1.07
CA CYS A 314 -0.75 -7.78 2.35
C CYS A 314 -1.73 -7.93 3.51
N PHE A 315 -1.20 -8.18 4.71
CA PHE A 315 -1.92 -8.04 5.96
C PHE A 315 -1.57 -6.70 6.60
N VAL A 316 -2.58 -5.97 7.07
CA VAL A 316 -2.46 -4.68 7.74
C VAL A 316 -3.16 -4.75 9.09
N GLY A 317 -2.39 -4.91 10.16
CA GLY A 317 -2.88 -4.96 11.54
C GLY A 317 -2.90 -3.59 12.20
N LEU A 318 -4.01 -3.25 12.84
CA LEU A 318 -4.20 -2.04 13.63
C LEU A 318 -4.51 -2.42 15.08
N ALA A 319 -3.85 -1.77 16.03
CA ALA A 319 -4.24 -1.81 17.43
C ALA A 319 -5.31 -0.76 17.76
N ARG A 320 -6.23 -1.09 18.69
CA ARG A 320 -7.16 -0.18 19.41
C ARG A 320 -7.63 1.10 18.66
N ASN A 321 -8.70 1.01 17.87
CA ASN A 321 -9.40 2.13 17.20
C ASN A 321 -8.49 3.11 16.41
N ARG A 322 -7.30 2.67 16.01
CA ARG A 322 -6.35 3.49 15.25
C ARG A 322 -6.69 3.58 13.78
N THR A 323 -6.12 4.58 13.12
CA THR A 323 -6.34 4.83 11.71
C THR A 323 -5.15 4.37 10.86
N ILE A 324 -5.41 4.01 9.62
CA ILE A 324 -4.41 4.02 8.56
C ILE A 324 -4.36 5.45 8.05
N GLN A 325 -3.26 6.14 8.33
CA GLN A 325 -3.08 7.51 7.89
C GLN A 325 -2.29 7.55 6.59
N PHE A 326 -2.92 8.02 5.53
CA PHE A 326 -2.22 8.39 4.32
C PHE A 326 -1.84 9.86 4.38
N ARG A 327 -0.57 10.11 4.10
CA ARG A 327 -0.03 11.46 4.05
C ARG A 327 0.70 11.66 2.75
N GLN A 328 0.33 12.72 2.04
CA GLN A 328 1.09 13.22 0.91
C GLN A 328 1.52 14.65 1.18
N ALA A 329 2.82 14.92 1.01
CA ALA A 329 3.32 16.29 1.02
C ALA A 329 3.09 16.90 -0.37
N ASN A 330 2.25 17.94 -0.45
CA ASN A 330 2.15 18.92 -1.54
C ASN A 330 1.59 18.48 -2.92
N TYR A 331 1.15 17.23 -3.13
CA TYR A 331 0.74 16.75 -4.48
C TYR A 331 -0.45 15.78 -4.47
N ARG A 332 -0.93 15.41 -5.68
CA ARG A 332 -1.90 14.31 -5.91
C ARG A 332 -1.18 12.97 -5.93
N GLY A 333 -1.75 11.94 -5.32
CA GLY A 333 -1.09 10.64 -5.17
C GLY A 333 -2.11 9.53 -5.18
N LYS A 334 -1.63 8.33 -5.47
CA LYS A 334 -2.45 7.15 -5.64
C LYS A 334 -1.91 5.99 -4.80
N VAL A 335 -2.80 5.30 -4.12
CA VAL A 335 -2.48 4.05 -3.41
C VAL A 335 -3.52 2.98 -3.72
N ARG A 336 -3.07 1.74 -3.83
CA ARG A 336 -3.90 0.56 -4.12
C ARG A 336 -3.72 -0.50 -3.04
N PHE A 337 -4.82 -1.04 -2.54
CA PHE A 337 -4.89 -2.27 -1.75
C PHE A 337 -5.63 -3.30 -2.58
N ILE A 338 -4.98 -4.41 -2.90
CA ILE A 338 -5.52 -5.47 -3.76
C ILE A 338 -5.41 -6.77 -2.98
N GLY A 339 -6.52 -7.47 -2.75
CA GLY A 339 -6.52 -8.74 -2.02
C GLY A 339 -6.05 -8.64 -0.56
N CYS A 340 -5.97 -7.43 -0.01
CA CYS A 340 -5.39 -7.22 1.31
C CYS A 340 -6.34 -7.65 2.44
N HIS A 341 -5.80 -7.82 3.64
CA HIS A 341 -6.57 -8.04 4.86
C HIS A 341 -6.22 -6.95 5.88
N ILE A 342 -7.17 -6.07 6.16
CA ILE A 342 -7.08 -5.00 7.15
C ILE A 342 -7.80 -5.46 8.42
N ASP A 343 -7.10 -5.55 9.54
CA ASP A 343 -7.64 -6.13 10.77
C ASP A 343 -7.43 -5.21 11.97
N MET A 344 -8.49 -4.99 12.74
CA MET A 344 -8.45 -4.25 14.01
C MET A 344 -8.39 -5.25 15.17
N LYS A 345 -7.20 -5.49 15.72
CA LYS A 345 -6.95 -6.59 16.67
C LYS A 345 -7.60 -6.42 18.05
N LEU A 346 -7.74 -5.18 18.51
CA LEU A 346 -8.09 -4.85 19.90
C LEU A 346 -9.15 -3.74 19.96
N ALA A 347 -10.14 -3.77 19.07
CA ALA A 347 -11.23 -2.78 19.10
C ALA A 347 -12.05 -2.93 20.40
N VAL A 348 -12.29 -1.81 21.08
CA VAL A 348 -13.14 -1.75 22.28
C VAL A 348 -14.36 -0.85 22.09
N ALA A 349 -14.39 -0.07 21.02
CA ALA A 349 -15.46 0.82 20.63
C ALA A 349 -15.44 1.00 19.10
N PRO A 350 -16.49 1.58 18.48
CA PRO A 350 -16.44 1.92 17.05
C PRO A 350 -15.23 2.82 16.73
N ALA A 351 -14.53 2.55 15.63
CA ALA A 351 -13.45 3.42 15.17
C ALA A 351 -14.05 4.65 14.47
N ASP A 352 -13.66 5.84 14.91
CA ASP A 352 -14.18 7.09 14.33
C ASP A 352 -13.83 7.23 12.84
N VAL A 353 -12.64 6.73 12.45
CA VAL A 353 -12.13 6.68 11.08
C VAL A 353 -11.18 5.48 10.97
N VAL A 354 -11.31 4.64 9.94
CA VAL A 354 -10.37 3.54 9.67
C VAL A 354 -9.24 4.01 8.75
N ILE A 355 -9.55 4.84 7.75
CA ILE A 355 -8.63 5.39 6.77
C ILE A 355 -8.68 6.91 6.81
N GLU A 356 -7.58 7.54 7.21
CA GLU A 356 -7.46 8.99 7.35
C GLU A 356 -6.57 9.58 6.26
N MET A 357 -7.01 10.67 5.63
CA MET A 357 -6.18 11.50 4.76
C MET A 357 -5.75 12.75 5.52
N THR A 358 -4.46 13.07 5.54
CA THR A 358 -3.93 14.23 6.30
C THR A 358 -3.38 15.36 5.44
N SER A 359 -3.72 15.42 4.16
CA SER A 359 -3.33 16.51 3.26
C SER A 359 -4.55 17.20 2.62
N GLY A 360 -4.50 18.53 2.48
CA GLY A 360 -5.53 19.29 1.76
C GLY A 360 -5.52 19.11 0.24
N GLN A 361 -4.87 18.06 -0.28
CA GLN A 361 -4.63 17.81 -1.71
C GLN A 361 -5.43 16.62 -2.22
N ALA A 362 -5.67 16.55 -3.54
CA ALA A 362 -6.48 15.51 -4.19
C ALA A 362 -5.78 14.13 -4.22
N ASN A 363 -6.20 13.17 -3.40
CA ASN A 363 -5.63 11.80 -3.38
C ASN A 363 -6.58 10.78 -4.05
N ILE A 364 -6.06 9.63 -4.47
CA ILE A 364 -6.83 8.49 -4.95
C ILE A 364 -6.47 7.25 -4.10
N VAL A 365 -7.46 6.62 -3.50
CA VAL A 365 -7.30 5.39 -2.72
C VAL A 365 -8.17 4.31 -3.35
N GLU A 366 -7.57 3.23 -3.83
CA GLU A 366 -8.28 2.09 -4.38
C GLU A 366 -8.15 0.88 -3.43
N ILE A 367 -9.26 0.24 -3.11
CA ILE A 367 -9.38 -0.90 -2.21
C ILE A 367 -10.16 -1.98 -2.96
N ILE A 368 -9.49 -3.02 -3.40
CA ILE A 368 -10.00 -4.01 -4.34
C ILE A 368 -9.85 -5.39 -3.72
N GLY A 369 -10.94 -6.17 -3.63
CA GLY A 369 -10.85 -7.53 -3.09
C GLY A 369 -10.35 -7.59 -1.64
N THR A 370 -10.45 -6.49 -0.89
CA THR A 370 -9.82 -6.37 0.43
C THR A 370 -10.82 -6.71 1.52
N LYS A 371 -10.35 -7.38 2.58
CA LYS A 371 -11.17 -7.79 3.72
C LYS A 371 -10.87 -6.94 4.95
N PHE A 372 -11.91 -6.52 5.65
CA PHE A 372 -11.87 -5.79 6.92
C PHE A 372 -12.44 -6.65 8.05
N THR A 373 -11.69 -6.84 9.13
CA THR A 373 -12.13 -7.61 10.31
C THR A 373 -11.76 -6.93 11.62
N GLY A 374 -12.34 -7.41 12.73
CA GLY A 374 -12.01 -6.94 14.07
C GLY A 374 -12.58 -5.57 14.45
N PHE A 375 -13.26 -4.88 13.52
CA PHE A 375 -13.93 -3.61 13.79
C PHE A 375 -15.20 -3.81 14.64
N VAL A 376 -15.56 -2.79 15.42
CA VAL A 376 -16.83 -2.73 16.16
C VAL A 376 -17.89 -2.05 15.28
N SER A 377 -19.13 -2.54 15.32
CA SER A 377 -20.25 -1.97 14.55
C SER A 377 -20.39 -0.47 14.78
N GLY A 378 -20.63 0.31 13.72
CA GLY A 378 -20.64 1.78 13.79
C GLY A 378 -19.33 2.45 13.40
N SER A 379 -18.27 1.68 13.12
CA SER A 379 -16.98 2.22 12.67
C SER A 379 -17.12 2.92 11.30
N THR A 380 -16.38 4.01 11.11
CA THR A 380 -16.39 4.79 9.86
C THR A 380 -15.16 4.50 9.01
N LEU A 381 -15.35 4.21 7.72
CA LEU A 381 -14.24 3.85 6.84
C LEU A 381 -13.29 5.02 6.58
N PHE A 382 -13.79 6.20 6.23
CA PHE A 382 -12.95 7.36 5.90
C PHE A 382 -13.39 8.67 6.56
N SER A 383 -12.41 9.56 6.78
CA SER A 383 -12.64 10.92 7.27
C SER A 383 -13.13 11.85 6.15
N PRO A 384 -14.01 12.83 6.41
CA PRO A 384 -14.39 13.87 5.44
C PRO A 384 -13.28 14.90 5.15
N ASN A 385 -12.12 14.78 5.80
CA ASN A 385 -11.08 15.79 5.74
C ASN A 385 -10.18 15.61 4.51
N GLY A 386 -10.65 16.01 3.33
CA GLY A 386 -9.75 16.14 2.17
C GLY A 386 -10.44 16.14 0.81
N ARG A 387 -9.65 16.50 -0.20
CA ARG A 387 -9.96 16.22 -1.61
C ARG A 387 -9.50 14.78 -1.83
N THR A 388 -10.35 13.76 -1.77
CA THR A 388 -9.89 12.37 -1.98
C THR A 388 -10.95 11.55 -2.67
N LEU A 389 -10.52 10.75 -3.64
CA LEU A 389 -11.33 9.83 -4.41
C LEU A 389 -11.07 8.43 -3.87
N PHE A 390 -12.09 7.82 -3.28
CA PHE A 390 -12.05 6.44 -2.84
C PHE A 390 -12.73 5.56 -3.88
N TYR A 391 -12.06 4.47 -4.25
CA TYR A 391 -12.63 3.36 -5.01
C TYR A 391 -12.56 2.13 -4.14
N ILE A 392 -13.70 1.56 -3.78
CA ILE A 392 -13.75 0.32 -3.01
C ILE A 392 -14.53 -0.66 -3.86
N LEU A 393 -13.93 -1.79 -4.24
CA LEU A 393 -14.46 -2.76 -5.18
C LEU A 393 -14.34 -4.15 -4.57
N ASN A 394 -15.41 -4.95 -4.62
CA ASN A 394 -15.39 -6.35 -4.21
C ASN A 394 -14.77 -6.59 -2.81
N SER A 395 -15.01 -5.70 -1.84
CA SER A 395 -14.30 -5.70 -0.55
C SER A 395 -15.23 -5.97 0.64
N GLU A 396 -14.86 -6.91 1.51
CA GLU A 396 -15.63 -7.28 2.70
C GLU A 396 -15.40 -6.26 3.83
N LEU A 397 -16.36 -5.39 4.14
CA LEU A 397 -16.18 -4.33 5.14
C LEU A 397 -16.36 -4.78 6.61
N GLY A 398 -16.83 -6.01 6.83
CA GLY A 398 -17.11 -6.51 8.18
C GLY A 398 -18.09 -5.62 8.95
N ASN A 399 -17.66 -5.11 10.10
CA ASN A 399 -18.44 -4.24 10.98
C ASN A 399 -18.24 -2.73 10.73
N ILE A 400 -17.60 -2.35 9.62
CA ILE A 400 -17.54 -0.96 9.20
C ILE A 400 -18.88 -0.63 8.52
N THR A 401 -19.76 0.04 9.26
CA THR A 401 -21.14 0.34 8.83
C THR A 401 -21.33 1.78 8.38
N LYS A 402 -20.32 2.63 8.56
CA LYS A 402 -20.30 4.00 8.04
C LYS A 402 -19.16 4.12 7.04
N LEU A 403 -19.41 4.70 5.89
CA LEU A 403 -18.37 4.85 4.86
C LEU A 403 -17.68 6.21 5.00
N GLY A 404 -18.43 7.29 5.15
CA GLY A 404 -17.88 8.64 5.32
C GLY A 404 -18.61 9.45 6.38
N ALA A 405 -18.45 10.77 6.32
CA ALA A 405 -19.20 11.66 7.19
C ALA A 405 -20.68 11.55 6.91
N SER A 406 -21.46 11.45 7.98
CA SER A 406 -22.93 11.50 7.95
C SER A 406 -23.47 12.91 7.64
N ALA A 407 -22.60 13.84 7.23
CA ALA A 407 -22.87 15.28 7.20
C ALA A 407 -22.87 15.80 5.77
N MET A 408 -24.10 15.91 5.24
CA MET A 408 -24.43 16.85 4.17
C MET A 408 -23.85 18.23 4.48
N GLY A 409 -23.30 18.89 3.45
CA GLY A 409 -22.89 20.29 3.54
C GLY A 409 -21.44 20.47 3.95
N ARG A 410 -20.55 20.46 2.96
CA ARG A 410 -19.27 21.18 3.06
C ARG A 410 -19.26 22.26 1.98
N ASP A 411 -19.06 23.51 2.41
CA ASP A 411 -18.78 24.63 1.51
C ASP A 411 -17.53 24.31 0.70
N LEU A 412 -17.74 24.01 -0.59
CA LEU A 412 -16.67 24.00 -1.58
C LEU A 412 -16.69 25.35 -2.29
N LEU A 413 -15.57 26.06 -2.17
CA LEU A 413 -15.29 27.31 -2.87
C LEU A 413 -15.59 27.14 -4.38
N ALA A 414 -16.35 28.10 -4.92
CA ALA A 414 -17.10 28.06 -6.16
C ALA A 414 -16.30 28.01 -7.49
N SER A 415 -15.12 27.39 -7.55
CA SER A 415 -14.22 27.57 -8.72
C SER A 415 -13.50 26.34 -9.26
N GLU A 416 -13.86 25.10 -8.91
CA GLU A 416 -13.21 23.91 -9.48
C GLU A 416 -14.21 22.92 -10.09
N GLU A 417 -14.17 22.80 -11.42
CA GLU A 417 -15.01 22.01 -12.35
C GLU A 417 -14.80 20.48 -12.25
N PHE A 418 -14.22 19.98 -11.16
CA PHE A 418 -14.02 18.55 -10.95
C PHE A 418 -15.16 17.98 -10.10
N VAL A 419 -15.92 17.05 -10.69
CA VAL A 419 -16.89 16.21 -10.00
C VAL A 419 -16.15 15.36 -8.97
N TRP A 420 -16.26 15.71 -7.69
CA TRP A 420 -15.61 15.03 -6.58
C TRP A 420 -16.45 13.82 -6.18
N VAL A 421 -16.24 12.70 -6.84
CA VAL A 421 -16.96 11.46 -6.53
C VAL A 421 -16.25 10.75 -5.36
N ASN A 422 -16.91 10.57 -4.22
CA ASN A 422 -16.55 9.49 -3.30
C ASN A 422 -17.24 8.21 -3.81
N GLN A 423 -16.61 7.51 -4.77
CA GLN A 423 -17.22 6.35 -5.42
C GLN A 423 -16.97 5.05 -4.66
N VAL A 424 -17.81 4.73 -3.68
CA VAL A 424 -17.70 3.47 -2.92
C VAL A 424 -18.53 2.35 -3.57
N VAL A 425 -18.08 1.79 -4.71
CA VAL A 425 -18.77 0.65 -5.35
C VAL A 425 -18.49 -0.66 -4.62
N ASN A 426 -18.98 -0.80 -3.40
CA ASN A 426 -18.94 -2.09 -2.72
C ASN A 426 -19.91 -3.07 -3.42
N SER A 427 -19.52 -4.32 -3.50
CA SER A 427 -20.30 -5.43 -4.06
C SER A 427 -20.25 -6.69 -3.16
N ALA A 428 -19.40 -6.70 -2.12
CA ALA A 428 -19.08 -7.92 -1.38
C ALA A 428 -19.99 -8.19 -0.18
N GLN A 429 -20.65 -7.18 0.40
CA GLN A 429 -21.74 -7.43 1.35
C GLN A 429 -23.05 -7.66 0.58
N LYS A 430 -23.25 -8.84 -0.02
CA LYS A 430 -24.56 -9.27 -0.56
C LYS A 430 -25.31 -8.16 -1.33
N GLY A 431 -24.62 -7.49 -2.26
CA GLY A 431 -25.18 -6.40 -3.07
C GLY A 431 -25.37 -5.04 -2.39
N TYR A 432 -24.81 -4.78 -1.20
CA TYR A 432 -24.71 -3.43 -0.60
C TYR A 432 -24.00 -2.48 -1.55
N PHE A 433 -24.55 -1.29 -1.78
CA PHE A 433 -24.03 -0.26 -2.68
C PHE A 433 -24.01 1.12 -2.00
N PHE A 434 -23.00 1.95 -2.30
CA PHE A 434 -22.93 3.34 -1.82
C PHE A 434 -22.22 4.25 -2.83
N TYR A 435 -22.70 5.48 -2.95
CA TYR A 435 -22.17 6.49 -3.84
C TYR A 435 -22.43 7.83 -3.20
N GLU A 436 -21.43 8.69 -3.14
CA GLU A 436 -21.55 10.00 -2.55
C GLU A 436 -20.68 10.98 -3.35
N ASP A 437 -21.16 12.20 -3.50
CA ASP A 437 -20.39 13.33 -3.99
C ASP A 437 -20.76 14.59 -3.20
N ASN A 438 -20.31 15.76 -3.64
CA ASN A 438 -20.64 17.03 -2.99
C ASN A 438 -22.10 17.47 -3.18
N LEU A 439 -22.85 16.84 -4.08
CA LEU A 439 -24.23 17.18 -4.42
C LEU A 439 -25.24 16.23 -3.75
N GLY A 440 -24.84 15.03 -3.36
CA GLY A 440 -25.70 14.07 -2.68
C GLY A 440 -25.07 12.71 -2.41
N GLN A 441 -25.90 11.77 -1.99
CA GLN A 441 -25.53 10.37 -1.84
C GLN A 441 -26.65 9.44 -2.35
N ALA A 442 -26.25 8.27 -2.82
CA ALA A 442 -27.10 7.17 -3.26
C ALA A 442 -26.59 5.87 -2.64
N SER A 443 -27.47 5.00 -2.18
CA SER A 443 -27.08 3.76 -1.50
C SER A 443 -28.14 2.69 -1.57
N TRP A 444 -27.73 1.45 -1.36
CA TRP A 444 -28.59 0.31 -1.07
C TRP A 444 -27.95 -0.48 0.06
N ASP A 445 -28.73 -0.77 1.09
CA ASP A 445 -28.28 -1.61 2.22
C ASP A 445 -29.26 -2.76 2.41
N PRO A 446 -28.87 -4.02 2.10
CA PRO A 446 -29.74 -5.18 2.21
C PRO A 446 -30.16 -5.50 3.66
N ASN A 447 -29.49 -4.93 4.67
CA ASN A 447 -29.85 -5.10 6.08
C ASN A 447 -30.78 -3.99 6.60
N SER A 448 -31.08 -3.01 5.76
CA SER A 448 -32.00 -1.93 6.10
C SER A 448 -33.38 -2.22 5.51
N ASN A 449 -34.44 -1.82 6.22
CA ASN A 449 -35.83 -2.00 5.77
C ASN A 449 -36.22 -0.99 4.68
N GLN A 450 -35.35 -0.76 3.70
CA GLN A 450 -35.61 0.18 2.60
C GLN A 450 -36.79 -0.29 1.76
N PRO A 451 -37.64 0.62 1.26
CA PRO A 451 -38.73 0.27 0.36
C PRO A 451 -38.18 -0.26 -0.95
N VAL A 452 -38.74 -1.36 -1.43
CA VAL A 452 -38.32 -2.02 -2.68
C VAL A 452 -39.50 -2.24 -3.60
N LEU A 453 -39.22 -2.39 -4.89
CA LEU A 453 -40.21 -2.72 -5.91
C LEU A 453 -39.84 -4.02 -6.64
N ASN A 454 -39.48 -3.92 -7.92
CA ASN A 454 -39.33 -5.04 -8.84
C ASN A 454 -37.87 -5.36 -9.13
N ALA A 455 -36.95 -4.41 -8.89
CA ALA A 455 -35.54 -4.68 -9.10
C ALA A 455 -35.01 -5.75 -8.14
N LEU A 456 -34.14 -6.59 -8.70
CA LEU A 456 -33.44 -7.66 -8.01
C LEU A 456 -31.94 -7.41 -8.11
N LEU A 457 -31.21 -7.82 -7.07
CA LEU A 457 -29.76 -7.95 -7.12
C LEU A 457 -29.35 -9.07 -8.09
N ILE A 458 -28.04 -9.18 -8.34
CA ILE A 458 -27.46 -10.19 -9.23
C ILE A 458 -27.74 -11.64 -8.79
N ASP A 459 -28.12 -11.84 -7.52
CA ASP A 459 -28.54 -13.14 -7.01
C ASP A 459 -29.93 -13.60 -7.54
N GLY A 460 -30.65 -12.71 -8.24
CA GLY A 460 -31.95 -13.00 -8.84
C GLY A 460 -33.09 -13.18 -7.83
N VAL A 461 -32.87 -12.91 -6.53
CA VAL A 461 -33.85 -13.15 -5.47
C VAL A 461 -34.00 -11.95 -4.55
N THR A 462 -32.91 -11.28 -4.19
CA THR A 462 -32.95 -10.17 -3.24
C THR A 462 -33.44 -8.91 -3.93
N LYS A 463 -34.58 -8.38 -3.49
CA LYS A 463 -35.11 -7.11 -3.98
C LYS A 463 -34.21 -5.94 -3.59
N THR A 464 -34.16 -4.89 -4.42
CA THR A 464 -33.32 -3.71 -4.20
C THR A 464 -34.02 -2.41 -4.59
N SER A 465 -33.51 -1.30 -4.08
CA SER A 465 -33.86 0.07 -4.47
C SER A 465 -32.61 0.96 -4.39
N LEU A 466 -32.67 2.14 -5.00
CA LEU A 466 -31.65 3.16 -4.81
C LEU A 466 -32.20 4.23 -3.85
N ARG A 467 -31.73 4.25 -2.61
CA ARG A 467 -31.97 5.32 -1.65
C ARG A 467 -31.07 6.50 -1.98
N ALA A 468 -31.64 7.66 -2.29
CA ALA A 468 -30.90 8.86 -2.61
C ALA A 468 -31.33 10.07 -1.76
N ASN A 469 -30.39 10.96 -1.47
CA ASN A 469 -30.66 12.29 -0.96
C ASN A 469 -29.62 13.26 -1.49
N THR A 470 -29.96 14.53 -1.49
CA THR A 470 -29.14 15.61 -2.03
C THR A 470 -28.63 16.50 -0.89
N THR A 471 -27.69 17.39 -1.22
CA THR A 471 -27.23 18.44 -0.31
C THR A 471 -28.37 19.38 0.09
N SER A 472 -28.27 19.95 1.29
CA SER A 472 -29.15 21.02 1.76
C SER A 472 -28.80 22.40 1.19
N VAL A 473 -27.66 22.52 0.52
CA VAL A 473 -27.16 23.77 -0.05
C VAL A 473 -27.73 23.95 -1.46
N SER A 474 -28.88 24.64 -1.56
CA SER A 474 -29.59 24.81 -2.83
C SER A 474 -28.78 25.50 -3.93
N SER A 475 -27.79 26.34 -3.58
CA SER A 475 -26.93 27.03 -4.55
C SER A 475 -25.96 26.10 -5.29
N LEU A 476 -25.72 24.89 -4.79
CA LEU A 476 -24.89 23.89 -5.47
C LEU A 476 -25.68 23.06 -6.50
N LEU A 477 -27.01 23.04 -6.38
CA LEU A 477 -27.88 22.23 -7.23
C LEU A 477 -28.43 23.06 -8.39
N SER A 478 -28.21 22.57 -9.60
CA SER A 478 -28.76 23.17 -10.82
C SER A 478 -28.96 22.11 -11.89
N ARG A 479 -29.54 22.46 -13.04
CA ARG A 479 -29.63 21.54 -14.19
C ARG A 479 -28.27 21.00 -14.62
N THR A 480 -27.25 21.86 -14.61
CA THR A 480 -25.88 21.52 -15.01
C THR A 480 -25.07 20.89 -13.87
N SER A 481 -25.57 20.96 -12.64
CA SER A 481 -24.93 20.45 -11.42
C SER A 481 -25.96 19.72 -10.55
N ALA A 482 -26.62 18.72 -11.14
CA ALA A 482 -27.55 17.86 -10.43
C ALA A 482 -26.81 16.67 -9.83
N PHE A 483 -27.29 16.17 -8.70
CA PHE A 483 -26.83 14.90 -8.19
C PHE A 483 -27.30 13.79 -9.13
N ARG A 484 -26.34 13.09 -9.75
CA ARG A 484 -26.62 12.00 -10.71
C ARG A 484 -26.48 10.67 -10.01
N LEU A 485 -27.55 9.88 -10.03
CA LEU A 485 -27.48 8.51 -9.54
C LEU A 485 -26.59 7.66 -10.46
N PRO A 486 -26.06 6.52 -9.97
CA PRO A 486 -25.42 5.55 -10.84
C PRO A 486 -26.32 5.19 -12.03
N PRO A 487 -25.75 5.06 -13.24
CA PRO A 487 -26.52 4.69 -14.41
C PRO A 487 -27.20 3.33 -14.23
N ILE A 488 -28.49 3.25 -14.57
CA ILE A 488 -29.23 2.00 -14.62
C ILE A 488 -29.16 1.49 -16.06
N VAL A 489 -28.51 0.34 -16.26
CA VAL A 489 -28.29 -0.24 -17.59
C VAL A 489 -29.22 -1.42 -17.81
N LYS A 490 -29.86 -1.46 -18.98
CA LYS A 490 -30.67 -2.57 -19.47
C LYS A 490 -30.20 -2.96 -20.87
N VAL A 491 -30.44 -4.21 -21.26
CA VAL A 491 -30.27 -4.63 -22.66
C VAL A 491 -31.62 -4.52 -23.35
N ASN A 492 -31.67 -3.90 -24.52
CA ASN A 492 -32.87 -3.89 -25.34
C ASN A 492 -33.14 -5.31 -25.88
N THR A 493 -34.07 -6.01 -25.25
CA THR A 493 -34.57 -7.31 -25.73
C THR A 493 -35.79 -7.18 -26.65
N LEU A 494 -36.26 -5.95 -26.87
CA LEU A 494 -37.30 -5.64 -27.84
C LEU A 494 -36.66 -5.59 -29.24
N GLY A 495 -37.44 -5.75 -30.31
CA GLY A 495 -36.94 -5.56 -31.67
C GLY A 495 -36.45 -4.13 -31.93
N ASP A 496 -36.05 -3.83 -33.16
CA ASP A 496 -35.66 -2.48 -33.59
C ASP A 496 -36.88 -1.55 -33.63
N THR A 497 -37.34 -1.09 -32.47
CA THR A 497 -38.55 -0.27 -32.28
C THR A 497 -38.29 0.87 -31.31
N PRO A 498 -39.03 1.99 -31.39
CA PRO A 498 -39.00 2.96 -30.30
C PRO A 498 -39.47 2.29 -29.01
N ILE A 499 -38.87 2.68 -27.89
CA ILE A 499 -39.12 2.08 -26.58
C ILE A 499 -39.84 3.09 -25.71
N GLN A 500 -40.95 2.67 -25.11
CA GLN A 500 -41.55 3.34 -23.96
C GLN A 500 -40.86 2.86 -22.69
N TYR A 501 -40.39 3.80 -21.87
CA TYR A 501 -39.79 3.51 -20.58
C TYR A 501 -40.49 4.26 -19.46
N ALA A 502 -40.50 3.64 -18.27
CA ALA A 502 -40.95 4.31 -17.07
C ALA A 502 -40.11 3.94 -15.85
N LEU A 503 -39.83 4.95 -15.03
CA LEU A 503 -39.12 4.85 -13.77
C LEU A 503 -40.08 5.18 -12.63
N GLU A 504 -40.24 4.23 -11.72
CA GLU A 504 -41.03 4.38 -10.50
C GLU A 504 -40.12 4.86 -9.36
N PHE A 505 -40.60 5.80 -8.54
CA PHE A 505 -39.87 6.27 -7.37
C PHE A 505 -40.79 6.75 -6.24
N LEU A 506 -40.24 6.75 -5.02
CA LEU A 506 -40.83 7.32 -3.83
C LEU A 506 -40.15 8.64 -3.49
N ALA A 507 -40.92 9.65 -3.11
CA ALA A 507 -40.42 10.91 -2.56
C ALA A 507 -40.98 11.12 -1.16
N ASP A 508 -40.13 11.44 -0.19
CA ASP A 508 -40.56 11.81 1.16
C ASP A 508 -41.60 12.95 1.10
N LYS A 509 -42.74 12.80 1.81
CA LYS A 509 -43.82 13.81 1.82
C LYS A 509 -43.40 15.16 2.42
N THR A 510 -42.31 15.19 3.18
CA THR A 510 -41.75 16.42 3.75
C THR A 510 -40.87 17.19 2.75
N LEU A 511 -40.54 16.59 1.61
CA LEU A 511 -39.89 17.28 0.49
C LEU A 511 -40.95 18.02 -0.35
N PRO A 512 -40.59 19.15 -1.00
CA PRO A 512 -41.43 19.74 -2.04
C PRO A 512 -41.85 18.70 -3.10
N ALA A 513 -43.05 18.84 -3.65
CA ALA A 513 -43.51 17.91 -4.69
C ALA A 513 -42.54 17.93 -5.89
N PRO A 514 -42.04 16.75 -6.33
CA PRO A 514 -41.07 16.70 -7.41
C PRO A 514 -41.69 17.14 -8.74
N THR A 515 -40.93 17.87 -9.55
CA THR A 515 -41.31 18.29 -10.90
C THR A 515 -40.26 17.81 -11.91
N GLY A 516 -40.58 17.80 -13.21
CA GLY A 516 -39.60 17.41 -14.23
C GLY A 516 -38.40 18.34 -14.36
N SER A 517 -38.42 19.51 -13.69
CA SER A 517 -37.26 20.38 -13.57
C SER A 517 -36.40 20.07 -12.35
N THR A 518 -36.91 19.32 -11.37
CA THR A 518 -36.16 18.92 -10.16
C THR A 518 -35.68 17.48 -10.20
N ILE A 519 -36.40 16.59 -10.90
CA ILE A 519 -36.02 15.20 -11.12
C ILE A 519 -36.32 14.83 -12.57
N TRP A 520 -35.33 14.25 -13.26
CA TRP A 520 -35.51 13.77 -14.64
C TRP A 520 -34.63 12.57 -14.94
N VAL A 521 -34.95 11.90 -16.06
CA VAL A 521 -34.20 10.76 -16.57
C VAL A 521 -33.63 11.12 -17.94
N GLU A 522 -32.37 10.76 -18.15
CA GLU A 522 -31.72 10.78 -19.46
C GLU A 522 -31.58 9.34 -19.95
N CYS A 523 -32.13 9.04 -21.12
CA CYS A 523 -32.07 7.74 -21.78
C CYS A 523 -31.03 7.79 -22.90
N LEU A 524 -29.91 7.11 -22.72
CA LEU A 524 -28.82 6.98 -23.69
C LEU A 524 -28.92 5.61 -24.37
N TYR A 525 -28.89 5.57 -25.70
CA TYR A 525 -29.04 4.33 -26.47
C TYR A 525 -28.38 4.42 -27.86
N VAL A 526 -28.26 3.27 -28.51
CA VAL A 526 -27.87 3.16 -29.93
C VAL A 526 -29.12 2.96 -30.76
N ASP A 527 -29.38 3.83 -31.74
CA ASP A 527 -30.52 3.70 -32.63
C ASP A 527 -30.31 2.60 -33.69
N SER A 528 -31.36 2.22 -34.42
CA SER A 528 -31.32 1.15 -35.43
C SER A 528 -30.34 1.43 -36.59
N THR A 529 -29.92 2.69 -36.78
CA THR A 529 -28.89 3.09 -37.76
C THR A 529 -27.46 2.94 -37.22
N GLY A 530 -27.31 2.71 -35.92
CA GLY A 530 -26.03 2.64 -35.22
C GLY A 530 -25.57 3.97 -34.61
N ALA A 531 -26.38 5.03 -34.64
CA ALA A 531 -26.01 6.31 -34.02
C ALA A 531 -26.33 6.33 -32.52
N HIS A 532 -25.46 6.96 -31.74
CA HIS A 532 -25.71 7.20 -30.31
C HIS A 532 -26.70 8.36 -30.14
N ARG A 533 -27.75 8.14 -29.34
CA ARG A 533 -28.81 9.10 -29.04
C ARG A 533 -28.92 9.33 -27.54
N THR A 534 -29.44 10.50 -27.17
CA THR A 534 -29.77 10.85 -25.78
C THR A 534 -31.10 11.57 -25.77
N GLU A 535 -32.05 11.05 -25.00
CA GLU A 535 -33.37 11.66 -24.79
C GLU A 535 -33.51 12.05 -23.32
N SER A 536 -34.08 13.21 -23.03
CA SER A 536 -34.19 13.74 -21.66
C SER A 536 -35.63 14.08 -21.32
N THR A 537 -36.07 13.69 -20.12
CA THR A 537 -37.40 14.06 -19.60
C THR A 537 -37.40 15.41 -18.87
N PHE A 538 -36.32 16.20 -18.97
CA PHE A 538 -36.21 17.48 -18.27
C PHE A 538 -37.33 18.44 -18.69
N GLY A 539 -38.02 19.01 -17.70
CA GLY A 539 -39.20 19.86 -17.90
C GLY A 539 -40.50 19.08 -18.20
N GLY A 540 -40.45 17.75 -18.28
CA GLY A 540 -41.61 16.88 -18.48
C GLY A 540 -42.50 16.76 -17.24
N ALA A 541 -43.68 16.16 -17.41
CA ALA A 541 -44.59 15.91 -16.30
C ALA A 541 -44.12 14.70 -15.46
N ILE A 542 -44.26 14.81 -14.13
CA ILE A 542 -44.15 13.68 -13.21
C ILE A 542 -45.55 13.29 -12.79
N ALA A 543 -45.93 12.03 -13.00
CA ALA A 543 -47.24 11.50 -12.65
C ALA A 543 -47.22 10.86 -11.25
N ALA A 544 -48.40 10.76 -10.63
CA ALA A 544 -48.57 9.89 -9.47
C ALA A 544 -48.50 8.42 -9.91
N SER A 545 -47.86 7.58 -9.09
CA SER A 545 -47.75 6.14 -9.35
C SER A 545 -48.76 5.35 -8.54
N GLY A 546 -49.42 4.39 -9.19
CA GLY A 546 -50.33 3.43 -8.56
C GLY A 546 -49.66 2.11 -8.14
N VAL A 547 -48.34 1.96 -8.34
CA VAL A 547 -47.64 0.69 -8.10
C VAL A 547 -47.41 0.45 -6.60
N SER A 548 -47.53 -0.80 -6.16
CA SER A 548 -47.29 -1.19 -4.76
C SER A 548 -45.80 -1.44 -4.49
N TRP A 549 -45.24 -0.66 -3.58
CA TRP A 549 -43.89 -0.83 -3.02
C TRP A 549 -43.95 -1.67 -1.74
N TYR A 550 -42.87 -2.37 -1.40
CA TYR A 550 -42.78 -3.21 -0.20
C TYR A 550 -41.73 -2.68 0.79
N PRO A 551 -42.00 -2.60 2.10
CA PRO A 551 -43.31 -2.83 2.72
C PRO A 551 -44.32 -1.77 2.26
N GLU A 552 -45.57 -2.17 2.05
CA GLU A 552 -46.61 -1.27 1.55
C GLU A 552 -47.08 -0.34 2.67
N ASP A 553 -47.22 0.97 2.37
CA ASP A 553 -47.86 1.95 3.25
C ASP A 553 -49.35 1.62 3.37
N VAL A 554 -49.67 0.74 4.31
CA VAL A 554 -51.03 0.56 4.79
C VAL A 554 -51.31 1.70 5.75
N SER A 555 -52.01 2.72 5.24
CA SER A 555 -52.71 3.73 6.05
C SER A 555 -51.83 4.60 6.95
N GLY A 556 -50.81 5.28 6.40
CA GLY A 556 -50.02 6.28 7.12
C GLY A 556 -48.89 5.67 7.95
N SER A 557 -48.52 4.42 7.65
CA SER A 557 -47.38 3.75 8.27
C SER A 557 -46.10 4.13 7.51
N PRO A 558 -44.99 4.42 8.21
CA PRO A 558 -43.77 4.86 7.55
C PRO A 558 -43.16 3.73 6.71
N PHE A 559 -42.83 4.05 5.45
CA PHE A 559 -42.11 3.14 4.55
C PHE A 559 -40.69 2.85 5.04
N PHE A 560 -40.05 3.85 5.66
CA PHE A 560 -38.70 3.77 6.20
C PHE A 560 -38.54 4.75 7.35
N GLY A 561 -38.07 4.27 8.51
CA GLY A 561 -37.94 5.10 9.70
C GLY A 561 -39.30 5.62 10.19
N ALA A 562 -39.40 6.94 10.39
CA ALA A 562 -40.62 7.63 10.82
C ALA A 562 -41.28 8.45 9.69
N LEU A 563 -40.84 8.26 8.44
CA LEU A 563 -41.24 9.09 7.30
C LEU A 563 -42.23 8.38 6.37
N THR A 564 -43.12 9.17 5.78
CA THR A 564 -44.11 8.73 4.78
C THR A 564 -43.72 9.24 3.40
N TYR A 565 -44.12 8.52 2.34
CA TYR A 565 -43.65 8.81 0.99
C TYR A 565 -44.81 8.88 -0.01
N ASN A 566 -44.68 9.73 -1.03
CA ASN A 566 -45.54 9.79 -2.20
C ASN A 566 -44.95 8.94 -3.32
N LYS A 567 -45.83 8.24 -4.05
CA LYS A 567 -45.45 7.38 -5.18
C LYS A 567 -45.52 8.18 -6.47
N HIS A 568 -44.43 8.17 -7.25
CA HIS A 568 -44.29 8.94 -8.48
C HIS A 568 -43.76 8.10 -9.63
N ARG A 569 -44.05 8.54 -10.86
CA ARG A 569 -43.62 7.90 -12.10
C ARG A 569 -43.14 8.94 -13.10
N ILE A 570 -42.00 8.68 -13.72
CA ILE A 570 -41.52 9.39 -14.91
C ILE A 570 -41.67 8.42 -16.10
N SER A 571 -42.36 8.84 -17.16
CA SER A 571 -42.53 8.05 -18.38
C SER A 571 -42.13 8.86 -19.60
N ALA A 572 -41.48 8.21 -20.58
CA ALA A 572 -41.15 8.81 -21.87
C ALA A 572 -40.94 7.73 -22.94
N SER A 573 -40.78 8.16 -24.19
CA SER A 573 -40.50 7.30 -25.33
C SER A 573 -39.24 7.77 -26.05
N THR A 574 -38.48 6.83 -26.61
CA THR A 574 -37.41 7.20 -27.54
C THR A 574 -38.01 7.74 -28.84
N SER A 575 -37.39 8.78 -29.43
CA SER A 575 -37.88 9.35 -30.70
C SER A 575 -37.53 8.48 -31.92
N ALA A 576 -36.48 7.66 -31.80
CA ALA A 576 -36.00 6.74 -32.82
C ALA A 576 -36.05 5.28 -32.34
N PRO A 577 -36.11 4.30 -33.26
CA PRO A 577 -36.00 2.89 -32.92
C PRO A 577 -34.68 2.57 -32.24
N VAL A 578 -34.74 1.88 -31.11
CA VAL A 578 -33.56 1.41 -30.38
C VAL A 578 -33.10 0.09 -30.98
N LYS A 579 -31.81 -0.06 -31.26
CA LYS A 579 -31.27 -1.29 -31.83
C LYS A 579 -31.39 -2.47 -30.86
N ALA A 580 -31.92 -3.59 -31.33
CA ALA A 580 -32.04 -4.82 -30.57
C ALA A 580 -30.67 -5.34 -30.13
N GLY A 581 -30.61 -5.91 -28.92
CA GLY A 581 -29.38 -6.44 -28.32
C GLY A 581 -28.36 -5.38 -27.87
N THR A 582 -28.69 -4.09 -27.93
CA THR A 582 -27.81 -3.01 -27.45
C THR A 582 -28.19 -2.51 -26.06
N GLU A 583 -27.25 -1.87 -25.38
CA GLU A 583 -27.48 -1.28 -24.06
C GLU A 583 -28.34 -0.02 -24.15
N VAL A 584 -29.26 0.11 -23.20
CA VAL A 584 -30.05 1.30 -22.92
C VAL A 584 -29.72 1.72 -21.51
N THR A 585 -29.21 2.94 -21.36
CA THR A 585 -28.73 3.48 -20.09
C THR A 585 -29.65 4.61 -19.63
N PHE A 586 -30.15 4.50 -18.40
CA PHE A 586 -30.96 5.52 -17.75
C PHE A 586 -30.14 6.23 -16.67
N VAL A 587 -29.96 7.54 -16.80
CA VAL A 587 -29.30 8.38 -15.80
C VAL A 587 -30.35 9.23 -15.11
N VAL A 588 -30.54 9.00 -13.82
CA VAL A 588 -31.48 9.78 -13.00
C VAL A 588 -30.74 10.96 -12.40
N SER A 589 -31.25 12.16 -12.61
CA SER A 589 -30.70 13.40 -12.06
C SER A 589 -31.68 14.01 -11.06
N VAL A 590 -31.18 14.44 -9.90
CA VAL A 590 -31.93 15.08 -8.83
C VAL A 590 -31.26 16.41 -8.48
N CYS A 591 -31.98 17.52 -8.61
CA CYS A 591 -31.49 18.85 -8.22
C CYS A 591 -32.40 19.56 -7.18
N GLN A 592 -33.27 18.79 -6.52
CA GLN A 592 -34.05 19.29 -5.38
C GLN A 592 -33.22 19.21 -4.11
N PRO A 593 -33.04 20.29 -3.32
CA PRO A 593 -32.31 20.23 -2.06
C PRO A 593 -33.07 19.47 -0.98
N SER A 594 -32.34 18.73 -0.14
CA SER A 594 -32.88 18.06 1.04
C SER A 594 -32.69 18.94 2.27
N SER A 595 -33.72 19.19 3.08
CA SER A 595 -33.62 20.04 4.27
C SER A 595 -32.86 19.39 5.43
N ASN A 596 -32.75 18.05 5.45
CA ASN A 596 -31.99 17.28 6.42
C ASN A 596 -31.58 15.90 5.86
N ALA A 597 -30.66 15.23 6.56
CA ALA A 597 -30.07 13.96 6.12
C ALA A 597 -30.99 12.73 6.27
N ALA A 598 -32.21 12.92 6.78
CA ALA A 598 -33.22 11.87 6.90
C ALA A 598 -34.24 11.91 5.74
N GLN A 599 -34.24 12.93 4.89
CA GLN A 599 -35.14 13.02 3.74
C GLN A 599 -34.55 12.27 2.55
N PHE A 600 -35.32 11.32 2.00
CA PHE A 600 -34.85 10.45 0.93
C PHE A 600 -35.82 10.37 -0.25
N TYR A 601 -35.26 10.04 -1.40
CA TYR A 601 -35.94 9.44 -2.53
C TYR A 601 -35.57 7.94 -2.58
N PHE A 602 -36.49 7.11 -3.04
CA PHE A 602 -36.19 5.71 -3.38
C PHE A 602 -36.54 5.47 -4.85
N PHE A 603 -35.57 5.06 -5.66
CA PHE A 603 -35.80 4.75 -7.08
C PHE A 603 -35.75 3.23 -7.28
N ASP A 604 -36.62 2.71 -8.15
CA ASP A 604 -36.55 1.29 -8.57
C ASP A 604 -35.50 1.16 -9.68
N PRO A 605 -34.36 0.48 -9.48
CA PRO A 605 -33.33 0.33 -10.51
C PRO A 605 -33.72 -0.69 -11.61
N SER A 606 -35.02 -0.90 -11.83
CA SER A 606 -35.54 -1.70 -12.93
C SER A 606 -36.66 -0.98 -13.69
N PRO A 607 -36.33 0.08 -14.47
CA PRO A 607 -37.29 0.74 -15.33
C PRO A 607 -38.05 -0.26 -16.20
N SER A 608 -39.37 -0.11 -16.30
CA SER A 608 -40.16 -0.90 -17.23
C SER A 608 -39.84 -0.44 -18.65
N MET A 609 -39.59 -1.39 -19.56
CA MET A 609 -39.39 -1.11 -20.99
C MET A 609 -40.41 -1.89 -21.80
N GLY A 610 -41.09 -1.22 -22.73
CA GLY A 610 -42.05 -1.81 -23.66
C GLY A 610 -41.90 -1.24 -25.07
N ALA A 611 -42.41 -1.95 -26.08
CA ALA A 611 -42.51 -1.38 -27.42
C ALA A 611 -43.47 -0.19 -27.39
N ALA A 612 -43.05 0.93 -27.99
CA ALA A 612 -43.80 2.18 -27.96
C ALA A 612 -45.06 2.17 -28.83
#